data_AF-A0A2M7P493-F1
#
_entry.id   AF-A0A2M7P493-F1
#
_cell.length_a   1.000
_cell.length_b   1.000
_cell.length_c   1.000
_cell.angle_alpha   90.00
_cell.angle_beta   90.00
_cell.angle_gamma   90.00
#
_symmetry.space_group_name_H-M   'P 1'
#
loop_
_entity.id
_entity.type
_entity.pdbx_description
1 polymer ?
#
loop_
_entity_poly.entity_id
_entity_poly.type
_entity_poly.pdbx_seq_one_letter_code
_entity_poly.pdbx_strand_id
1 'polypeptide(L)'
;MTKPSSLIINSPYDPPCQHWEQDRFGRVFQVVTGRRPAGYEIFDPRNNTRRAVELELVNRIRPRVEEWRAAGYPGVTSVSRRLLEHWHDREARQFPFYFCQLEAIETLIWWVEGTPEHKQGIFLPGDGGTWERICNKMATGTGKTAVMGLIITWQVLNALTYPKRKEFSSAVFVVAPGLTVKERLQVLYPGHEKNVYDDFRLCPNEALRQKINQAAILVENWHGLMPLKEPDRSVVKKGAESDEAFTRRVLGKLAGYKDLVVINDEAHHAYRQRAEMKISKKE
;
A
#
# COMPACT_ATOMS: atom_id res chain seq x y z
N MET A 1 -0.75 24.12 30.57
CA MET A 1 -1.31 23.66 29.28
C MET A 1 -2.78 23.38 29.50
N THR A 2 -3.66 24.00 28.71
CA THR A 2 -5.11 23.75 28.75
C THR A 2 -5.38 22.30 28.32
N LYS A 3 -6.20 21.59 29.09
CA LYS A 3 -6.60 20.21 28.77
C LYS A 3 -7.41 20.24 27.46
N PRO A 4 -7.10 19.41 26.45
CA PRO A 4 -7.84 19.40 25.19
C PRO A 4 -9.32 19.09 25.43
N SER A 5 -10.21 19.78 24.72
CA SER A 5 -11.66 19.57 24.76
C SER A 5 -12.11 18.36 23.92
N SER A 6 -11.21 17.78 23.11
CA SER A 6 -11.47 16.66 22.21
C SER A 6 -10.34 15.63 22.29
N LEU A 7 -10.67 14.35 22.07
CA LEU A 7 -9.68 13.31 21.86
C LEU A 7 -9.00 13.41 20.47
N ILE A 8 -9.65 14.09 19.53
CA ILE A 8 -9.10 14.41 18.21
C ILE A 8 -8.28 15.69 18.36
N ILE A 9 -6.96 15.54 18.26
CA ILE A 9 -5.97 16.60 18.51
C ILE A 9 -5.11 16.93 17.28
N ASN A 10 -5.37 16.32 16.13
CA ASN A 10 -4.70 16.64 14.86
C ASN A 10 -5.72 16.76 13.72
N SER A 11 -5.38 17.58 12.73
CA SER A 11 -6.06 17.61 11.43
C SER A 11 -5.77 16.32 10.65
N PRO A 12 -6.73 15.77 9.88
CA PRO A 12 -6.47 14.63 9.01
C PRO A 12 -5.69 15.02 7.73
N TYR A 13 -5.64 16.32 7.42
CA TYR A 13 -5.03 16.86 6.19
C TYR A 13 -3.58 17.32 6.37
N ASP A 14 -3.16 17.55 7.61
CA ASP A 14 -1.84 18.10 7.94
C ASP A 14 -0.99 17.04 8.67
N PRO A 15 0.36 17.17 8.65
CA PRO A 15 1.23 16.28 9.39
C PRO A 15 0.87 16.27 10.89
N PRO A 16 0.79 15.10 11.55
CA PRO A 16 0.43 15.04 12.97
C PRO A 16 1.54 15.67 13.83
N CYS A 17 1.18 16.71 14.57
CA CYS A 17 2.09 17.52 15.38
C CYS A 17 1.95 17.25 16.89
N GLN A 18 0.97 16.45 17.30
CA GLN A 18 0.71 16.10 18.70
C GLN A 18 0.23 14.66 18.83
N HIS A 19 0.42 14.05 20.00
CA HIS A 19 -0.18 12.75 20.31
C HIS A 19 -0.46 12.59 21.80
N TRP A 20 -1.38 11.67 22.13
CA TRP A 20 -1.62 11.29 23.51
C TRP A 20 -0.57 10.29 23.99
N GLU A 21 0.08 10.59 25.11
CA GLU A 21 0.96 9.66 25.81
C GLU A 21 0.12 8.69 26.65
N GLN A 22 0.54 7.42 26.67
CA GLN A 22 -0.14 6.35 27.39
C GLN A 22 0.77 5.78 28.50
N ASP A 23 0.19 5.52 29.67
CA ASP A 23 0.87 4.81 30.74
C ASP A 23 0.99 3.30 30.43
N ARG A 24 1.69 2.55 31.29
CA ARG A 24 1.87 1.08 31.17
C ARG A 24 0.58 0.26 31.19
N PHE A 25 -0.54 0.89 31.56
CA PHE A 25 -1.88 0.32 31.60
C PHE A 25 -2.76 0.80 30.42
N GLY A 26 -2.22 1.63 29.52
CA GLY A 26 -2.93 2.18 28.36
C GLY A 26 -3.80 3.39 28.66
N ARG A 27 -3.68 4.01 29.84
CA ARG A 27 -4.41 5.24 30.17
C ARG A 27 -3.72 6.44 29.54
N VAL A 28 -4.47 7.20 28.75
CA VAL A 28 -4.02 8.51 28.24
C VAL A 28 -4.05 9.52 29.37
N PHE A 29 -2.97 10.28 29.54
CA PHE A 29 -2.89 11.25 30.64
C PHE A 29 -2.38 12.63 30.23
N GLN A 30 -1.58 12.73 29.17
CA GLN A 30 -1.13 14.03 28.65
C GLN A 30 -0.98 14.05 27.12
N VAL A 31 -1.08 15.26 26.55
CA VAL A 31 -0.74 15.51 25.15
C VAL A 31 0.73 15.91 25.08
N VAL A 32 1.46 15.22 24.20
CA VAL A 32 2.87 15.47 23.91
C VAL A 32 2.98 16.11 22.53
N THR A 33 3.87 17.08 22.41
CA THR A 33 4.19 17.73 21.13
C THR A 33 5.12 16.83 20.32
N GLY A 34 4.88 16.77 19.01
CA GLY A 34 5.58 15.92 18.07
C GLY A 34 4.73 14.74 17.59
N ARG A 35 5.19 14.15 16.48
CA ARG A 35 4.57 12.97 15.87
C ARG A 35 4.87 11.72 16.72
N ARG A 36 3.83 10.93 17.00
CA ARG A 36 4.00 9.65 17.70
C ARG A 36 4.98 8.73 16.93
N PRO A 37 6.01 8.19 17.59
CA PRO A 37 6.86 7.16 17.01
C PRO A 37 6.03 6.00 16.46
N ALA A 38 6.39 5.51 15.27
CA ALA A 38 5.80 4.31 14.72
C ALA A 38 6.15 3.12 15.61
N GLY A 39 5.15 2.29 15.89
CA GLY A 39 5.30 1.14 16.79
C GLY A 39 4.05 0.29 16.84
N TYR A 40 4.11 -0.79 17.59
CA TYR A 40 2.97 -1.61 17.97
C TYR A 40 3.02 -1.93 19.46
N GLU A 41 1.87 -2.25 20.04
CA GLU A 41 1.75 -2.60 21.44
C GLU A 41 1.58 -4.11 21.58
N ILE A 42 2.34 -4.70 22.50
CA ILE A 42 2.16 -6.08 22.94
C ILE A 42 1.44 -6.04 24.28
N PHE A 43 0.29 -6.68 24.35
CA PHE A 43 -0.47 -6.82 25.59
C PHE A 43 -0.12 -8.15 26.26
N ASP A 44 0.29 -8.09 27.54
CA ASP A 44 0.44 -9.26 28.39
C ASP A 44 -0.83 -9.45 29.24
N PRO A 45 -1.68 -10.45 28.91
CA PRO A 45 -2.92 -10.68 29.64
C PRO A 45 -2.70 -11.18 31.08
N ARG A 46 -1.53 -11.76 31.41
CA ARG A 46 -1.28 -12.29 32.75
C ARG A 46 -1.02 -11.20 33.77
N ASN A 47 -0.25 -10.19 33.35
CA ASN A 47 0.14 -9.07 34.21
C ASN A 47 -0.68 -7.80 33.94
N ASN A 48 -1.57 -7.83 32.94
CA ASN A 48 -2.34 -6.69 32.45
C ASN A 48 -1.45 -5.48 32.12
N THR A 49 -0.31 -5.74 31.50
CA THR A 49 0.68 -4.72 31.11
C THR A 49 0.77 -4.59 29.60
N ARG A 50 1.16 -3.40 29.14
CA ARG A 50 1.46 -3.12 27.74
C ARG A 50 2.92 -2.79 27.56
N ARG A 51 3.53 -3.33 26.49
CA ARG A 51 4.86 -2.95 26.04
C ARG A 51 4.78 -2.39 24.62
N ALA A 52 5.24 -1.17 24.43
CA ALA A 52 5.43 -0.60 23.11
C ALA A 52 6.72 -1.15 22.49
N VAL A 53 6.65 -1.53 21.21
CA VAL A 53 7.80 -1.89 20.39
C VAL A 53 7.83 -0.92 19.22
N GLU A 54 8.93 -0.20 19.07
CA GLU A 54 9.11 0.76 17.98
C GLU A 54 9.42 0.07 16.66
N LEU A 55 8.98 0.70 15.57
CA LEU A 55 9.34 0.35 14.21
C LEU A 55 10.47 1.29 13.76
N GLU A 56 11.69 0.99 14.19
CA GLU A 56 12.87 1.84 13.97
C GLU A 56 13.05 2.25 12.51
N LEU A 57 12.92 1.29 11.58
CA LEU A 57 13.04 1.56 10.14
C LEU A 57 12.01 2.59 9.64
N VAL A 58 10.77 2.51 10.11
CA VAL A 58 9.72 3.49 9.76
C VAL A 58 10.06 4.86 10.35
N ASN A 59 10.53 4.90 11.59
CA ASN A 59 10.96 6.12 12.25
C ASN A 59 12.16 6.77 11.56
N ARG A 60 13.02 5.98 10.90
CA ARG A 60 14.12 6.46 10.06
C ARG A 60 13.67 6.92 8.67
N ILE A 61 12.68 6.26 8.07
CA ILE A 61 12.17 6.61 6.73
C ILE A 61 11.41 7.94 6.73
N ARG A 62 10.54 8.17 7.73
CA ARG A 62 9.70 9.39 7.81
C ARG A 62 10.46 10.71 7.60
N PRO A 63 11.54 11.02 8.35
CA PRO A 63 12.30 12.26 8.15
C PRO A 63 12.98 12.31 6.77
N ARG A 64 13.40 11.16 6.21
CA ARG A 64 14.02 11.12 4.86
C ARG A 64 13.02 11.48 3.76
N VAL A 65 11.79 10.99 3.88
CA VAL A 65 10.71 11.36 2.95
C VAL A 65 10.35 12.84 3.11
N GLU A 66 10.36 13.36 4.33
CA GLU A 66 10.12 14.78 4.59
C GLU A 66 11.22 15.68 4.00
N GLU A 67 12.50 15.35 4.20
CA GLU A 67 13.65 16.03 3.60
C GLU A 67 13.58 16.00 2.07
N TRP A 68 13.28 14.83 1.48
CA TRP A 68 13.13 14.66 0.04
C TRP A 68 11.95 15.47 -0.53
N ARG A 69 10.83 15.53 0.21
CA ARG A 69 9.68 16.38 -0.14
C ARG A 69 10.08 17.85 -0.12
N ALA A 70 10.75 18.31 0.94
CA ALA A 70 11.21 19.68 1.10
C ALA A 70 12.23 20.10 0.02
N ALA A 71 13.04 19.16 -0.47
CA ALA A 71 13.95 19.36 -1.59
C ALA A 71 13.25 19.39 -2.97
N GLY A 72 11.93 19.30 -3.02
CA GLY A 72 11.17 19.35 -4.27
C GLY A 72 11.22 18.05 -5.08
N TYR A 73 11.24 16.90 -4.39
CA TYR A 73 11.14 15.57 -5.01
C TYR A 73 12.26 15.27 -6.03
N PRO A 74 13.56 15.40 -5.68
CA PRO A 74 14.63 15.08 -6.62
C PRO A 74 14.60 13.62 -7.08
N GLY A 75 14.93 13.38 -8.35
CA GLY A 75 15.00 12.04 -8.97
C GLY A 75 13.71 11.53 -9.62
N VAL A 76 12.55 12.11 -9.32
CA VAL A 76 11.27 11.68 -9.90
C VAL A 76 11.14 12.01 -11.39
N THR A 77 10.37 11.23 -12.13
CA THR A 77 10.00 11.54 -13.51
C THR A 77 9.14 12.80 -13.60
N SER A 78 9.01 13.37 -14.81
CA SER A 78 8.13 14.52 -15.02
C SER A 78 6.65 14.16 -14.86
N VAL A 79 6.26 12.90 -15.07
CA VAL A 79 4.91 12.41 -14.79
C VAL A 79 4.66 12.39 -13.29
N SER A 80 5.54 11.78 -12.51
CA SER A 80 5.42 11.69 -11.05
C SER A 80 5.41 13.07 -10.40
N ARG A 81 6.24 14.01 -10.89
CA ARG A 81 6.23 15.41 -10.43
C ARG A 81 4.86 16.07 -10.62
N ARG A 82 4.29 15.99 -11.82
CA ARG A 82 2.96 16.56 -12.12
C ARG A 82 1.84 15.90 -11.32
N LEU A 83 1.94 14.60 -11.05
CA LEU A 83 0.99 13.89 -10.20
C LEU A 83 1.07 14.39 -8.76
N LEU A 84 2.27 14.49 -8.20
CA LEU A 84 2.49 14.99 -6.83
C LEU A 84 1.97 16.43 -6.68
N GLU A 85 2.29 17.33 -7.61
CA GLU A 85 1.76 18.70 -7.63
C GLU A 85 0.23 18.72 -7.61
N HIS A 86 -0.41 17.92 -8.48
CA HIS A 86 -1.88 17.82 -8.56
C HIS A 86 -2.52 17.18 -7.32
N TRP A 87 -1.85 16.25 -6.66
CA TRP A 87 -2.38 15.61 -5.45
C TRP A 87 -2.30 16.52 -4.23
N HIS A 88 -1.30 17.41 -4.18
CA HIS A 88 -1.19 18.43 -3.13
C HIS A 88 -2.05 19.67 -3.38
N ASP A 89 -2.49 19.91 -4.61
CA ASP A 89 -3.44 20.98 -4.92
C ASP A 89 -4.78 20.74 -4.18
N ARG A 90 -5.08 21.62 -3.21
CA ARG A 90 -6.30 21.56 -2.40
C ARG A 90 -7.54 22.01 -3.17
N GLU A 91 -7.37 22.76 -4.26
CA GLU A 91 -8.46 23.26 -5.09
C GLU A 91 -8.85 22.27 -6.21
N ALA A 92 -7.99 21.27 -6.48
CA ALA A 92 -8.23 20.29 -7.53
C ALA A 92 -9.48 19.42 -7.29
N ARG A 93 -9.93 19.29 -6.03
CA ARG A 93 -11.01 18.40 -5.59
C ARG A 93 -11.75 18.97 -4.37
N GLN A 94 -13.01 18.55 -4.18
CA GLN A 94 -13.84 19.04 -3.07
C GLN A 94 -13.24 18.72 -1.69
N PHE A 95 -12.72 17.50 -1.53
CA PHE A 95 -12.06 17.06 -0.30
C PHE A 95 -10.60 16.72 -0.61
N PRO A 96 -9.63 17.46 -0.03
CA PRO A 96 -8.21 17.14 -0.18
C PRO A 96 -7.90 15.72 0.31
N PHE A 97 -6.78 15.17 -0.16
CA PHE A 97 -6.31 13.90 0.39
C PHE A 97 -5.91 14.07 1.85
N TYR A 98 -6.12 13.01 2.63
CA TYR A 98 -5.57 12.95 3.98
C TYR A 98 -4.05 12.88 3.91
N PHE A 99 -3.38 13.47 4.90
CA PHE A 99 -1.93 13.44 4.99
C PHE A 99 -1.39 12.01 4.93
N CYS A 100 -2.05 11.06 5.61
CA CYS A 100 -1.62 9.66 5.59
C CYS A 100 -1.73 8.98 4.21
N GLN A 101 -2.62 9.45 3.33
CA GLN A 101 -2.74 8.94 1.96
C GLN A 101 -1.61 9.48 1.09
N LEU A 102 -1.33 10.78 1.19
CA LEU A 102 -0.22 11.45 0.50
C LEU A 102 1.12 10.88 0.95
N GLU A 103 1.34 10.76 2.26
CA GLU A 103 2.57 10.19 2.80
C GLU A 103 2.78 8.74 2.35
N ALA A 104 1.70 7.94 2.29
CA ALA A 104 1.80 6.55 1.84
C ALA A 104 2.25 6.45 0.37
N ILE A 105 1.68 7.24 -0.54
CA ILE A 105 2.10 7.23 -1.95
C ILE A 105 3.48 7.87 -2.14
N GLU A 106 3.76 8.98 -1.47
CA GLU A 106 5.07 9.65 -1.55
C GLU A 106 6.20 8.76 -1.05
N THR A 107 5.98 7.97 0.01
CA THR A 107 6.99 7.04 0.51
C THR A 107 7.29 5.94 -0.52
N LEU A 108 6.28 5.46 -1.26
CA LEU A 108 6.49 4.49 -2.33
C LEU A 108 7.24 5.11 -3.52
N ILE A 109 6.87 6.32 -3.92
CA ILE A 109 7.56 7.06 -5.00
C ILE A 109 9.00 7.33 -4.59
N TRP A 110 9.25 7.80 -3.37
CA TRP A 110 10.58 8.01 -2.83
C TRP A 110 11.41 6.72 -2.84
N TRP A 111 10.82 5.58 -2.47
CA TRP A 111 11.53 4.31 -2.47
C TRP A 111 11.94 3.89 -3.89
N VAL A 112 11.02 3.97 -4.85
CA VAL A 112 11.25 3.51 -6.23
C VAL A 112 12.08 4.50 -7.06
N GLU A 113 11.74 5.78 -7.03
CA GLU A 113 12.34 6.82 -7.89
C GLU A 113 13.40 7.68 -7.21
N GLY A 114 13.42 7.73 -5.87
CA GLY A 114 14.38 8.52 -5.13
C GLY A 114 15.82 8.12 -5.45
N THR A 115 16.71 9.12 -5.51
CA THR A 115 18.12 8.88 -5.79
C THR A 115 18.77 8.06 -4.66
N PRO A 116 19.85 7.30 -4.93
CA PRO A 116 20.52 6.49 -3.92
C PRO A 116 20.94 7.27 -2.66
N GLU A 117 21.32 8.55 -2.82
CA GLU A 117 21.74 9.43 -1.73
C GLU A 117 20.62 9.64 -0.72
N HIS A 118 19.38 9.81 -1.20
CA HIS A 118 18.21 10.05 -0.34
C HIS A 118 17.80 8.79 0.44
N LYS A 119 18.17 7.60 -0.08
CA LYS A 119 17.91 6.30 0.54
C LYS A 119 19.10 5.78 1.35
N GLN A 120 20.19 6.54 1.46
CA GLN A 120 21.42 6.07 2.08
C GLN A 120 21.20 5.58 3.52
N GLY A 121 21.65 4.36 3.79
CA GLY A 121 21.52 3.70 5.10
C GLY A 121 20.13 3.12 5.39
N ILE A 122 19.16 3.26 4.48
CA ILE A 122 17.87 2.57 4.58
C ILE A 122 17.98 1.24 3.85
N PHE A 123 17.83 0.15 4.60
CA PHE A 123 17.84 -1.21 4.07
C PHE A 123 16.51 -1.86 4.41
N LEU A 124 15.75 -2.26 3.37
CA LEU A 124 14.55 -3.04 3.56
C LEU A 124 14.93 -4.52 3.67
N PRO A 125 14.59 -5.20 4.78
CA PRO A 125 14.83 -6.63 4.89
C PRO A 125 13.92 -7.37 3.89
N GLY A 126 14.53 -8.15 3.00
CA GLY A 126 13.81 -9.09 2.15
C GLY A 126 13.43 -10.36 2.91
N ASP A 127 12.56 -11.17 2.30
CA ASP A 127 12.20 -12.51 2.79
C ASP A 127 12.95 -13.63 2.06
N GLY A 128 14.03 -13.29 1.35
CA GLY A 128 14.79 -14.21 0.49
C GLY A 128 14.12 -14.53 -0.85
N GLY A 129 12.93 -14.00 -1.10
CA GLY A 129 12.24 -14.13 -2.39
C GLY A 129 12.84 -13.25 -3.48
N THR A 130 12.48 -13.55 -4.73
CA THR A 130 12.90 -12.79 -5.91
C THR A 130 12.22 -11.42 -6.03
N TRP A 131 11.19 -11.16 -5.22
CA TRP A 131 10.37 -9.95 -5.27
C TRP A 131 10.64 -9.08 -4.06
N GLU A 132 10.89 -7.80 -4.32
CA GLU A 132 10.88 -6.80 -3.26
C GLU A 132 9.45 -6.63 -2.74
N ARG A 133 9.29 -6.66 -1.42
CA ARG A 133 7.99 -6.53 -0.76
C ARG A 133 8.01 -5.34 0.16
N ILE A 134 7.15 -4.37 -0.13
CA ILE A 134 7.03 -3.13 0.64
C ILE A 134 5.62 -3.10 1.25
N CYS A 135 5.52 -2.58 2.47
CA CYS A 135 4.27 -2.55 3.22
C CYS A 135 3.93 -1.13 3.67
N ASN A 136 2.78 -0.63 3.22
CA ASN A 136 2.12 0.53 3.80
C ASN A 136 1.05 0.06 4.78
N LYS A 137 1.28 0.28 6.08
CA LYS A 137 0.28 0.00 7.12
C LYS A 137 -0.59 1.24 7.34
N MET A 138 -1.87 1.10 7.03
CA MET A 138 -2.87 2.16 7.19
C MET A 138 -4.01 1.70 8.09
N ALA A 139 -4.60 2.63 8.85
CA ALA A 139 -5.76 2.33 9.68
C ALA A 139 -7.02 2.11 8.82
N THR A 140 -7.98 1.34 9.34
CA THR A 140 -9.27 1.17 8.67
C THR A 140 -9.99 2.52 8.56
N GLY A 141 -10.60 2.79 7.41
CA GLY A 141 -11.32 4.05 7.16
C GLY A 141 -10.44 5.21 6.69
N THR A 142 -9.11 5.08 6.63
CA THR A 142 -8.23 6.14 6.10
C THR A 142 -8.15 6.18 4.57
N GLY A 143 -8.96 5.40 3.87
CA GLY A 143 -9.02 5.36 2.40
C GLY A 143 -7.89 4.58 1.72
N LYS A 144 -7.65 3.32 2.13
CA LYS A 144 -6.70 2.42 1.45
C LYS A 144 -6.97 2.32 -0.06
N THR A 145 -8.23 2.23 -0.46
CA THR A 145 -8.64 2.15 -1.88
C THR A 145 -8.23 3.39 -2.68
N ALA A 146 -8.29 4.59 -2.07
CA ALA A 146 -7.79 5.81 -2.72
C ALA A 146 -6.27 5.72 -2.96
N VAL A 147 -5.50 5.20 -2.00
CA VAL A 147 -4.06 4.97 -2.17
C VAL A 147 -3.77 3.91 -3.24
N MET A 148 -4.58 2.86 -3.36
CA MET A 148 -4.47 1.91 -4.48
C MET A 148 -4.67 2.61 -5.83
N GLY A 149 -5.66 3.50 -5.93
CA GLY A 149 -5.87 4.34 -7.12
C GLY A 149 -4.67 5.25 -7.42
N LEU A 150 -4.09 5.87 -6.39
CA LEU A 150 -2.88 6.70 -6.52
C LEU A 150 -1.70 5.87 -7.05
N ILE A 151 -1.48 4.67 -6.50
CA ILE A 151 -0.44 3.74 -6.95
C ILE A 151 -0.66 3.35 -8.41
N ILE A 152 -1.87 2.94 -8.78
CA ILE A 152 -2.18 2.52 -10.16
C ILE A 152 -1.98 3.70 -11.13
N THR A 153 -2.45 4.89 -10.75
CA THR A 153 -2.29 6.11 -11.57
C THR A 153 -0.82 6.41 -11.83
N TRP A 154 0.00 6.38 -10.76
CA TRP A 154 1.44 6.59 -10.85
C TRP A 154 2.15 5.54 -11.73
N GLN A 155 1.87 4.26 -11.47
CA GLN A 155 2.51 3.12 -12.14
C GLN A 155 2.16 3.08 -13.62
N VAL A 156 0.87 3.15 -13.96
CA VAL A 156 0.39 3.04 -15.34
C VAL A 156 0.88 4.22 -16.18
N LEU A 157 0.75 5.46 -15.68
CA LEU A 157 1.15 6.64 -16.47
C LEU A 157 2.65 6.68 -16.72
N ASN A 158 3.47 6.28 -15.74
CA ASN A 158 4.91 6.19 -15.93
C ASN A 158 5.28 5.06 -16.88
N ALA A 159 4.69 3.87 -16.75
CA ALA A 159 4.96 2.74 -17.64
C ALA A 159 4.65 3.07 -19.12
N LEU A 160 3.52 3.74 -19.37
CA LEU A 160 3.12 4.15 -20.71
C LEU A 160 3.97 5.30 -21.27
N THR A 161 4.46 6.20 -20.42
CA THR A 161 5.28 7.34 -20.84
C THR A 161 6.74 6.94 -21.04
N TYR A 162 7.25 6.01 -20.22
CA TYR A 162 8.64 5.58 -20.20
C TYR A 162 8.76 4.04 -20.31
N PRO A 163 8.43 3.43 -21.47
CA PRO A 163 8.37 1.96 -21.61
C PRO A 163 9.73 1.23 -21.42
N LYS A 164 10.84 1.98 -21.41
CA LYS A 164 12.20 1.45 -21.13
C LYS A 164 12.51 1.38 -19.62
N ARG A 165 11.74 2.08 -18.77
CA ARG A 165 11.85 2.05 -17.30
C ARG A 165 11.06 0.83 -16.81
N LYS A 166 11.73 -0.09 -16.12
CA LYS A 166 11.21 -1.42 -15.73
C LYS A 166 10.69 -1.49 -14.30
N GLU A 167 10.90 -0.44 -13.53
CA GLU A 167 10.32 -0.26 -12.20
C GLU A 167 8.83 0.11 -12.23
N PHE A 168 8.28 0.41 -13.41
CA PHE A 168 6.86 0.74 -13.59
C PHE A 168 6.13 -0.33 -14.40
N SER A 169 4.86 -0.54 -14.09
CA SER A 169 4.00 -1.43 -14.88
C SER A 169 2.61 -0.85 -15.14
N SER A 170 2.08 -1.15 -16.32
CA SER A 170 0.66 -0.95 -16.65
C SER A 170 -0.21 -2.17 -16.30
N ALA A 171 0.39 -3.27 -15.84
CA ALA A 171 -0.28 -4.47 -15.37
C ALA A 171 -0.29 -4.52 -13.84
N VAL A 172 -1.49 -4.51 -13.26
CA VAL A 172 -1.70 -4.48 -11.82
C VAL A 172 -2.57 -5.65 -11.39
N PHE A 173 -2.03 -6.47 -10.50
CA PHE A 173 -2.75 -7.55 -9.85
C PHE A 173 -3.09 -7.17 -8.41
N VAL A 174 -4.38 -7.18 -8.07
CA VAL A 174 -4.88 -6.81 -6.74
C VAL A 174 -5.44 -8.05 -6.08
N VAL A 175 -4.94 -8.39 -4.88
CA VAL A 175 -5.38 -9.53 -4.08
C VAL A 175 -6.19 -9.04 -2.90
N ALA A 176 -7.45 -9.47 -2.82
CA ALA A 176 -8.39 -9.14 -1.76
C ALA A 176 -8.54 -10.30 -0.75
N PRO A 177 -8.88 -10.03 0.52
CA PRO A 177 -9.08 -11.05 1.55
C PRO A 177 -10.27 -11.98 1.26
N GLY A 178 -11.30 -11.49 0.59
CA GLY A 178 -12.55 -12.22 0.34
C GLY A 178 -13.42 -11.57 -0.72
N LEU A 179 -14.55 -12.22 -1.05
CA LEU A 179 -15.43 -11.81 -2.15
C LEU A 179 -16.04 -10.42 -1.95
N THR A 180 -16.49 -10.10 -0.74
CA THR A 180 -17.04 -8.77 -0.43
C THR A 180 -16.04 -7.65 -0.68
N VAL A 181 -14.77 -7.85 -0.35
CA VAL A 181 -13.73 -6.85 -0.60
C VAL A 181 -13.38 -6.78 -2.07
N LYS A 182 -13.25 -7.95 -2.74
CA LYS A 182 -13.05 -8.04 -4.19
C LYS A 182 -14.12 -7.24 -4.96
N GLU A 183 -15.38 -7.34 -4.55
CA GLU A 183 -16.49 -6.63 -5.19
C GLU A 183 -16.43 -5.12 -4.95
N ARG A 184 -16.06 -4.66 -3.75
CA ARG A 184 -15.83 -3.24 -3.49
C ARG A 184 -14.64 -2.68 -4.26
N LEU A 185 -13.60 -3.48 -4.51
CA LEU A 185 -12.42 -3.07 -5.26
C LEU A 185 -12.64 -2.99 -6.78
N GLN A 186 -13.85 -3.31 -7.29
CA GLN A 186 -14.18 -3.11 -8.70
C GLN A 186 -14.07 -1.63 -9.14
N VAL A 187 -14.16 -0.69 -8.20
CA VAL A 187 -13.92 0.74 -8.45
C VAL A 187 -12.49 1.05 -8.92
N LEU A 188 -11.54 0.11 -8.81
CA LEU A 188 -10.20 0.26 -9.37
C LEU A 188 -10.16 0.09 -10.89
N TYR A 189 -11.18 -0.51 -11.51
CA TYR A 189 -11.27 -0.63 -12.96
C TYR A 189 -11.60 0.73 -13.60
N PRO A 190 -10.82 1.22 -14.59
CA PRO A 190 -11.03 2.54 -15.18
C PRO A 190 -12.38 2.74 -15.87
N GLY A 191 -12.98 1.65 -16.35
CA GLY A 191 -14.32 1.64 -16.98
C GLY A 191 -15.48 1.44 -16.01
N HIS A 192 -15.22 1.30 -14.70
CA HIS A 192 -16.29 1.22 -13.71
C HIS A 192 -16.96 2.60 -13.56
N GLU A 193 -18.29 2.64 -13.43
CA GLU A 193 -19.06 3.89 -13.35
C GLU A 193 -18.59 4.78 -12.18
N LYS A 194 -18.31 4.15 -11.03
CA LYS A 194 -17.80 4.81 -9.82
C LYS A 194 -16.30 4.61 -9.64
N ASN A 195 -15.53 4.72 -10.71
CA ASN A 195 -14.09 4.47 -10.63
C ASN A 195 -13.39 5.53 -9.76
N VAL A 196 -12.32 5.11 -9.08
CA VAL A 196 -11.56 5.98 -8.18
C VAL A 196 -10.85 7.14 -8.89
N TYR A 197 -10.56 6.99 -10.18
CA TYR A 197 -9.81 8.00 -10.93
C TYR A 197 -10.63 9.27 -11.11
N ASP A 198 -11.93 9.12 -11.36
CA ASP A 198 -12.87 10.22 -11.51
C ASP A 198 -13.35 10.74 -10.15
N ASP A 199 -13.71 9.83 -9.24
CA ASP A 199 -14.23 10.17 -7.90
C ASP A 199 -13.24 11.02 -7.09
N PHE A 200 -11.95 10.65 -7.12
CA PHE A 200 -10.90 11.39 -6.42
C PHE A 200 -10.12 12.38 -7.32
N ARG A 201 -10.50 12.50 -8.60
CA ARG A 201 -9.80 13.31 -9.62
C ARG A 201 -8.29 13.07 -9.57
N LEU A 202 -7.89 11.81 -9.78
CA LEU A 202 -6.49 11.39 -9.62
C LEU A 202 -5.55 11.92 -10.70
N CYS A 203 -6.09 12.25 -11.88
CA CYS A 203 -5.32 12.69 -13.03
C CYS A 203 -5.36 14.23 -13.17
N PRO A 204 -4.22 14.88 -13.48
CA PRO A 204 -4.15 16.33 -13.66
C PRO A 204 -4.95 16.89 -14.83
N ASN A 205 -5.27 16.06 -15.82
CA ASN A 205 -6.05 16.43 -17.00
C ASN A 205 -6.67 15.20 -17.66
N GLU A 206 -7.62 15.45 -18.55
CA GLU A 206 -8.37 14.45 -19.29
C GLU A 206 -7.48 13.53 -20.15
N ALA A 207 -6.42 14.07 -20.77
CA ALA A 207 -5.52 13.27 -21.60
C ALA A 207 -4.78 12.19 -20.77
N LEU A 208 -4.33 12.53 -19.56
CA LEU A 208 -3.76 11.55 -18.63
C LEU A 208 -4.82 10.58 -18.12
N ARG A 209 -6.03 11.06 -17.82
CA ARG A 209 -7.14 10.21 -17.41
C ARG A 209 -7.50 9.15 -18.46
N GLN A 210 -7.49 9.51 -19.74
CA GLN A 210 -7.74 8.57 -20.84
C GLN A 210 -6.64 7.52 -20.97
N LYS A 211 -5.37 7.87 -20.71
CA LYS A 211 -4.27 6.91 -20.71
C LYS A 211 -4.46 5.80 -19.65
N ILE A 212 -5.09 6.10 -18.52
CA ILE A 212 -5.39 5.09 -17.49
C ILE A 212 -6.28 3.96 -18.02
N ASN A 213 -7.10 4.19 -19.05
CA ASN A 213 -7.93 3.14 -19.65
C ASN A 213 -7.10 2.00 -20.30
N GLN A 214 -5.79 2.21 -20.51
CA GLN A 214 -4.86 1.18 -20.98
C GLN A 214 -4.31 0.30 -19.85
N ALA A 215 -4.68 0.55 -18.58
CA ALA A 215 -4.29 -0.29 -17.46
C ALA A 215 -4.88 -1.70 -17.59
N ALA A 216 -4.03 -2.70 -17.46
CA ALA A 216 -4.44 -4.09 -17.34
C ALA A 216 -4.57 -4.42 -15.85
N ILE A 217 -5.79 -4.38 -15.33
CA ILE A 217 -6.08 -4.61 -13.90
C ILE A 217 -6.77 -5.97 -13.74
N LEU A 218 -6.35 -6.72 -12.73
CA LEU A 218 -7.07 -7.91 -12.29
C LEU A 218 -7.22 -7.88 -10.77
N VAL A 219 -8.45 -7.88 -10.30
CA VAL A 219 -8.77 -8.00 -8.88
C VAL A 219 -9.24 -9.42 -8.60
N GLU A 220 -8.51 -10.15 -7.76
CA GLU A 220 -8.86 -11.49 -7.31
C GLU A 220 -8.84 -11.62 -5.79
N ASN A 221 -9.37 -12.72 -5.26
CA ASN A 221 -9.25 -13.04 -3.84
C ASN A 221 -8.34 -14.25 -3.60
N TRP A 222 -7.86 -14.42 -2.37
CA TRP A 222 -6.98 -15.53 -2.00
C TRP A 222 -7.48 -16.92 -2.38
N HIS A 223 -8.80 -17.14 -2.34
CA HIS A 223 -9.37 -18.43 -2.71
C HIS A 223 -9.19 -18.73 -4.21
N GLY A 224 -9.23 -17.71 -5.07
CA GLY A 224 -8.94 -17.86 -6.51
C GLY A 224 -7.49 -18.26 -6.79
N LEU A 225 -6.57 -17.97 -5.86
CA LEU A 225 -5.15 -18.34 -5.93
C LEU A 225 -4.87 -19.79 -5.51
N MET A 226 -5.85 -20.54 -5.03
CA MET A 226 -5.62 -21.92 -4.63
C MET A 226 -5.43 -22.80 -5.89
N PRO A 227 -4.45 -23.71 -5.91
CA PRO A 227 -4.34 -24.71 -6.97
C PRO A 227 -5.63 -25.53 -7.08
N LEU A 228 -5.99 -25.93 -8.29
CA LEU A 228 -7.14 -26.81 -8.49
C LEU A 228 -6.86 -28.18 -7.85
N LYS A 229 -7.88 -28.76 -7.22
CA LYS A 229 -7.81 -30.15 -6.74
C LYS A 229 -7.72 -31.09 -7.94
N GLU A 230 -6.94 -32.16 -7.80
CA GLU A 230 -6.95 -33.23 -8.78
C GLU A 230 -8.34 -33.88 -8.82
N PRO A 231 -8.93 -34.07 -10.01
CA PRO A 231 -10.25 -34.67 -10.12
C PRO A 231 -10.17 -36.18 -9.80
N ASP A 232 -10.82 -36.60 -8.70
CA ASP A 232 -10.87 -38.00 -8.23
C ASP A 232 -11.47 -38.98 -9.26
N ARG A 233 -12.32 -38.49 -10.17
CA ARG A 233 -12.98 -39.28 -11.22
C ARG A 233 -13.01 -38.50 -12.53
N SER A 234 -12.04 -38.76 -13.40
CA SER A 234 -12.05 -38.28 -14.78
C SER A 234 -11.61 -39.39 -15.73
N VAL A 235 -12.29 -39.49 -16.87
CA VAL A 235 -11.92 -40.42 -17.98
C VAL A 235 -10.56 -40.03 -18.58
N VAL A 236 -10.19 -38.75 -18.44
CA VAL A 236 -8.90 -38.18 -18.83
C VAL A 236 -8.16 -37.77 -17.56
N LYS A 237 -7.17 -38.56 -17.13
CA LYS A 237 -6.29 -38.24 -15.99
C LYS A 237 -5.41 -37.02 -16.31
N LYS A 238 -5.96 -35.82 -16.18
CA LYS A 238 -5.16 -34.60 -16.06
C LYS A 238 -4.55 -34.64 -14.67
N GLY A 239 -3.22 -34.79 -14.57
CA GLY A 239 -2.50 -34.73 -13.30
C GLY A 239 -2.56 -33.35 -12.66
N ALA A 240 -1.74 -33.12 -11.62
CA ALA A 240 -1.60 -31.84 -10.95
C ALA A 240 -1.50 -30.65 -11.94
N GLU A 241 -2.14 -29.55 -11.57
CA GLU A 241 -2.07 -28.30 -12.33
C GLU A 241 -0.61 -27.84 -12.41
N SER A 242 -0.08 -27.68 -13.64
CA SER A 242 1.27 -27.17 -13.86
C SER A 242 1.36 -25.69 -13.51
N ASP A 243 2.55 -25.20 -13.17
CA ASP A 243 2.79 -23.77 -12.88
C ASP A 243 2.31 -22.85 -14.00
N GLU A 244 2.49 -23.27 -15.25
CA GLU A 244 2.03 -22.52 -16.42
C GLU A 244 0.49 -22.49 -16.52
N ALA A 245 -0.17 -23.62 -16.28
CA ALA A 245 -1.63 -23.71 -16.27
C ALA A 245 -2.23 -22.88 -15.13
N PHE A 246 -1.64 -22.99 -13.93
CA PHE A 246 -1.98 -22.19 -12.74
C PHE A 246 -1.85 -20.70 -13.04
N THR A 247 -0.70 -20.27 -13.58
CA THR A 247 -0.43 -18.86 -13.88
C THR A 247 -1.41 -18.29 -14.89
N ARG A 248 -1.68 -19.01 -15.99
CA ARG A 248 -2.67 -18.57 -17.00
C ARG A 248 -4.08 -18.50 -16.43
N ARG A 249 -4.47 -19.44 -15.56
CA ARG A 249 -5.79 -19.44 -14.92
C ARG A 249 -5.95 -18.28 -13.96
N VAL A 250 -4.97 -18.07 -13.10
CA VAL A 250 -5.01 -17.07 -12.02
C VAL A 250 -4.85 -15.65 -12.55
N LEU A 251 -3.88 -15.43 -13.45
CA LEU A 251 -3.55 -14.10 -13.95
C LEU A 251 -4.32 -13.74 -15.23
N GLY A 252 -4.90 -14.72 -15.93
CA GLY A 252 -5.64 -14.48 -17.17
C GLY A 252 -4.81 -13.69 -18.18
N LYS A 253 -5.32 -12.50 -18.57
CA LYS A 253 -4.62 -11.58 -19.50
C LYS A 253 -3.29 -11.07 -18.94
N LEU A 254 -3.13 -11.01 -17.61
CA LEU A 254 -1.89 -10.56 -16.99
C LEU A 254 -0.75 -11.57 -17.13
N ALA A 255 -1.03 -12.84 -17.45
CA ALA A 255 0.00 -13.86 -17.65
C ALA A 255 0.97 -13.55 -18.80
N GLY A 256 0.59 -12.67 -19.74
CA GLY A 256 1.46 -12.22 -20.83
C GLY A 256 2.38 -11.06 -20.49
N TYR A 257 2.25 -10.47 -19.29
CA TYR A 257 3.07 -9.34 -18.87
C TYR A 257 4.33 -9.81 -18.13
N LYS A 258 5.46 -9.15 -18.39
CA LYS A 258 6.74 -9.44 -17.74
C LYS A 258 6.93 -8.67 -16.43
N ASP A 259 6.44 -7.44 -16.42
CA ASP A 259 6.54 -6.52 -15.29
C ASP A 259 5.14 -6.39 -14.67
N LEU A 260 4.96 -6.69 -13.39
CA LEU A 260 3.68 -6.62 -12.69
C LEU A 260 3.81 -5.86 -11.38
N VAL A 261 2.81 -5.05 -11.06
CA VAL A 261 2.61 -4.51 -9.71
C VAL A 261 1.58 -5.37 -8.99
N VAL A 262 1.94 -5.89 -7.82
CA VAL A 262 1.01 -6.67 -7.00
C VAL A 262 0.64 -5.90 -5.74
N ILE A 263 -0.66 -5.66 -5.57
CA ILE A 263 -1.24 -4.97 -4.41
C ILE A 263 -1.98 -6.02 -3.58
N ASN A 264 -1.53 -6.25 -2.36
CA ASN A 264 -2.13 -7.21 -1.45
C ASN A 264 -2.91 -6.47 -0.34
N ASP A 265 -4.24 -6.49 -0.42
CA ASP A 265 -5.09 -5.96 0.64
C ASP A 265 -5.21 -6.99 1.77
N GLU A 266 -4.97 -6.52 3.00
CA GLU A 266 -4.90 -7.36 4.19
C GLU A 266 -3.83 -8.48 4.12
N ALA A 267 -2.61 -8.10 3.69
CA ALA A 267 -1.45 -9.00 3.59
C ALA A 267 -1.14 -9.80 4.87
N HIS A 268 -1.61 -9.36 6.04
CA HIS A 268 -1.48 -10.12 7.28
C HIS A 268 -2.10 -11.52 7.19
N HIS A 269 -3.07 -11.77 6.31
CA HIS A 269 -3.61 -13.12 6.05
C HIS A 269 -2.58 -14.08 5.44
N ALA A 270 -1.59 -13.56 4.70
CA ALA A 270 -0.55 -14.37 4.07
C ALA A 270 0.56 -14.79 5.05
N TYR A 271 0.83 -13.95 6.06
CA TYR A 271 1.99 -14.08 6.95
C TYR A 271 1.64 -14.44 8.39
N ARG A 272 0.35 -14.59 8.72
CA ARG A 272 -0.07 -15.00 10.05
C ARG A 272 0.35 -16.45 10.27
N GLN A 273 1.41 -16.65 11.07
CA GLN A 273 1.71 -17.97 11.62
C GLN A 273 0.48 -18.46 12.39
N ARG A 274 -0.02 -19.64 12.05
CA ARG A 274 -1.12 -20.27 12.81
C ARG A 274 -0.66 -20.41 14.25
N ALA A 275 -1.46 -19.94 15.20
CA ALA A 275 -1.14 -20.01 16.63
C ALA A 275 -0.88 -21.46 17.13
N GLU A 276 -1.36 -22.45 16.37
CA GLU A 276 -1.15 -23.88 16.63
C GLU A 276 0.21 -24.41 16.16
N MET A 277 0.94 -23.67 15.32
CA MET A 277 2.37 -23.92 15.12
C MET A 277 3.10 -23.39 16.35
N LYS A 278 3.04 -24.17 17.44
CA LYS A 278 4.00 -24.05 18.53
C LYS A 278 5.38 -24.00 17.91
N ILE A 279 6.04 -22.86 18.08
CA ILE A 279 7.47 -22.69 17.78
C ILE A 279 8.18 -23.87 18.45
N SER A 280 8.64 -24.83 17.64
CA SER A 280 9.69 -25.73 18.08
C SER A 280 10.84 -24.81 18.46
N LYS A 281 11.26 -24.85 19.74
CA LYS A 281 12.51 -24.23 20.17
C LYS A 281 13.66 -24.97 19.48
N LYS A 282 13.88 -24.69 18.21
CA LYS A 282 15.06 -25.02 17.41
C LYS A 282 14.90 -24.33 16.06
N GLU A 283 15.29 -23.06 16.06
CA GLU A 283 16.18 -22.38 15.10
C GLU A 283 16.22 -20.89 15.44
#